data_AF-A0A3R6TZ45-F1
#
_entry.id   AF-A0A3R6TZ45-F1
#
_cell.length_a   1.000
_cell.length_b   1.000
_cell.length_c   1.000
_cell.angle_alpha   90.00
_cell.angle_beta   90.00
_cell.angle_gamma   90.00
#
_symmetry.space_group_name_H-M   'P 1'
#
loop_
_entity.id
_entity.type
_entity.pdbx_description
1 polymer ?
#
loop_
_entity_poly.entity_id
_entity_poly.type
_entity_poly.pdbx_seq_one_letter_code
_entity_poly.pdbx_strand_id
1 'polypeptide(L)' 'MVNPSNVELGHTTGNEYWYWRNWAESQGMTQSQFNEFMNNPDFYRWQDITSNRSHIYEDPH' A
#
# COMPACT_ATOMS: atom_id res chain seq x y z
N MET A 1 -6.26 -11.73 -13.92
CA MET A 1 -4.84 -12.16 -13.94
C MET A 1 -4.03 -10.96 -14.43
N VAL A 2 -2.96 -10.61 -13.71
CA VAL A 2 -2.05 -9.51 -14.08
C VAL A 2 -0.98 -10.03 -15.03
N ASN A 3 -0.51 -9.19 -15.95
CA ASN A 3 0.55 -9.57 -16.89
C ASN A 3 1.90 -9.68 -16.15
N PRO A 4 2.56 -10.84 -16.09
CA PRO A 4 3.84 -11.01 -15.38
C PRO A 4 4.96 -10.10 -15.89
N SER A 5 4.91 -9.65 -17.15
CA SER A 5 5.90 -8.72 -17.70
C SER A 5 5.58 -7.24 -17.43
N ASN A 6 4.43 -6.94 -16.80
CA ASN A 6 3.96 -5.59 -16.52
C ASN A 6 3.21 -5.52 -15.18
N VAL A 7 3.81 -6.09 -14.14
CA VAL A 7 3.23 -6.15 -12.79
C VAL A 7 4.20 -5.58 -11.77
N GLU A 8 3.66 -4.88 -10.77
CA GLU A 8 4.41 -4.49 -9.58
C GLU A 8 3.58 -4.74 -8.31
N LEU A 9 4.25 -4.72 -7.17
CA LEU A 9 3.60 -4.84 -5.88
C LEU A 9 3.02 -3.49 -5.48
N GLY A 10 1.72 -3.45 -5.22
CA GLY A 10 1.01 -2.23 -4.79
C GLY A 10 0.14 -2.50 -3.57
N HIS A 11 -0.31 -1.44 -2.90
CA HIS A 11 -1.22 -1.58 -1.76
C HIS A 11 -2.60 -2.06 -2.20
N THR A 12 -3.25 -2.89 -1.39
CA THR A 12 -4.68 -3.17 -1.54
C THR A 12 -5.49 -1.90 -1.22
N THR A 13 -6.66 -1.74 -1.86
CA THR A 13 -7.54 -0.60 -1.62
C THR A 13 -7.88 -0.47 -0.13
N GLY A 14 -7.75 0.72 0.45
CA GLY A 14 -7.94 0.97 1.89
C GLY A 14 -6.74 0.61 2.77
N ASN A 15 -5.62 0.16 2.16
CA ASN A 15 -4.34 -0.03 2.83
C ASN A 15 -3.26 0.90 2.27
N GLU A 16 -3.63 2.09 1.80
CA GLU A 16 -2.68 3.06 1.27
C GLU A 16 -1.63 3.43 2.33
N TYR A 17 -0.38 3.60 1.89
CA TYR A 17 0.74 3.97 2.76
C TYR A 17 0.45 5.22 3.59
N TRP A 18 -0.16 6.24 2.98
CA TRP A 18 -0.41 7.52 3.64
C TRP A 18 -1.40 7.37 4.80
N TYR A 19 -2.41 6.50 4.66
CA TYR A 19 -3.40 6.22 5.69
C TYR A 19 -2.74 5.52 6.89
N TRP A 20 -1.99 4.45 6.62
CA TRP A 20 -1.32 3.69 7.68
C TRP A 20 -0.22 4.48 8.37
N ARG A 21 0.51 5.33 7.65
CA ARG A 21 1.48 6.26 8.25
C ARG A 21 0.78 7.22 9.22
N ASN A 22 -0.29 7.89 8.79
CA ASN A 22 -1.00 8.85 9.64
C ASN A 22 -1.61 8.17 10.87
N TRP A 23 -2.15 6.97 10.71
CA TRP A 23 -2.63 6.16 11.82
C TRP A 23 -1.50 5.79 12.77
N ALA A 24 -0.36 5.29 12.27
CA ALA A 24 0.79 4.92 13.09
C ALA A 24 1.37 6.12 13.86
N GLU A 25 1.46 7.29 13.22
CA GLU A 25 1.85 8.55 13.86
C GLU A 25 0.87 8.93 15.00
N SER A 26 -0.44 8.78 14.77
CA SER A 26 -1.46 9.03 15.82
C SER A 26 -1.35 8.08 17.01
N GLN A 27 -0.87 6.85 16.78
CA GLN A 27 -0.63 5.85 17.82
C GLN A 27 0.74 6.02 18.51
N GLY A 28 1.56 6.99 18.08
CA GLY A 28 2.91 7.20 18.61
C GLY A 28 3.88 6.06 18.25
N MET A 29 3.62 5.33 17.16
CA MET A 29 4.50 4.26 16.72
C MET A 29 5.86 4.78 16.28
N THR A 30 6.91 4.05 16.64
CA THR A 30 8.24 4.26 16.07
C THR A 30 8.29 3.72 14.63
N GLN A 31 9.26 4.21 13.84
CA GLN A 31 9.50 3.69 12.49
C GLN A 31 9.68 2.17 12.46
N SER A 32 10.32 1.56 13.47
CA SER A 32 10.51 0.11 13.53
C SER A 32 9.19 -0.64 13.70
N GLN A 33 8.31 -0.15 14.58
CA GLN A 33 6.98 -0.75 14.79
C GLN A 33 6.10 -0.59 13.56
N PHE A 34 6.19 0.57 12.90
CA PHE A 34 5.50 0.79 11.65
C PHE A 34 6.00 -0.14 10.53
N ASN A 35 7.32 -0.34 10.42
CA ASN A 35 7.89 -1.26 9.44
C ASN A 35 7.44 -2.71 9.71
N GLU A 36 7.39 -3.12 10.97
CA GLU A 36 6.93 -4.46 11.35
C GLU A 36 5.43 -4.65 11.07
N PHE A 37 4.61 -3.63 11.33
CA PHE A 37 3.20 -3.60 10.97
C PHE A 37 2.97 -3.66 9.46
N MET A 38 3.73 -2.87 8.68
CA MET A 38 3.65 -2.86 7.22
C MET A 38 4.24 -4.12 6.59
N ASN A 39 5.00 -4.94 7.32
CA ASN A 39 5.47 -6.25 6.85
C ASN A 39 4.36 -7.32 6.90
N ASN A 40 3.17 -6.95 6.44
CA ASN A 40 2.02 -7.84 6.32
C ASN A 40 1.70 -8.05 4.83
N PRO A 41 1.81 -9.29 4.29
CA PRO A 41 1.54 -9.55 2.87
C PRO A 41 0.09 -9.25 2.47
N ASP A 42 -0.87 -9.23 3.41
CA ASP A 42 -2.29 -8.93 3.13
C ASP A 42 -2.52 -7.47 2.69
N PHE A 43 -1.59 -6.57 3.00
CA PHE A 43 -1.64 -5.17 2.57
C PHE A 43 -1.23 -4.98 1.12
N TYR A 44 -0.69 -6.01 0.49
CA TYR A 44 -0.14 -5.93 -0.85
C TYR A 44 -0.83 -6.88 -1.81
N ARG A 45 -0.97 -6.44 -3.05
CA ARG A 45 -1.38 -7.31 -4.16
C ARG A 45 -0.59 -6.98 -5.40
N TRP A 46 -0.45 -7.98 -6.26
CA TRP A 46 0.09 -7.77 -7.59
C TRP A 46 -0.86 -6.91 -8.42
N GLN A 47 -0.36 -5.79 -8.93
CA GLN A 47 -1.13 -4.83 -9.73
C GLN A 47 -0.45 -4.59 -11.07
N ASP A 48 -1.25 -4.31 -12.10
CA ASP A 48 -0.72 -3.81 -13.37
C ASP A 48 0.00 -2.47 -13.14
N ILE A 49 1.21 -2.33 -13.67
CA ILE A 49 2.08 -1.16 -13.45
C ILE A 49 1.38 0.15 -13.84
N THR A 50 0.64 0.15 -14.95
CA THR A 50 -0.04 1.35 -15.42
C THR A 50 -1.16 1.75 -14.46
N SER A 51 -1.90 0.78 -13.94
CA SER A 51 -2.95 1.02 -12.94
C SER A 51 -2.38 1.48 -11.59
N ASN A 52 -1.28 0.86 -11.12
CA ASN A 52 -0.68 1.18 -9.82
C ASN A 52 -0.04 2.58 -9.80
N ARG A 53 0.68 2.96 -10.87
CA ARG A 53 1.38 4.26 -10.94
C ARG A 53 0.50 5.42 -11.35
N SER A 54 -0.66 5.14 -11.95
CA SER A 54 -1.55 6.20 -12.43
C SER A 54 -2.41 6.81 -11.31
N HIS A 55 -2.39 6.24 -10.10
CA HIS A 55 -3.19 6.68 -8.96
C HIS A 55 -4.71 6.79 -9.26
N ILE A 56 -5.19 6.20 -10.38
CA ILE A 56 -6.59 6.34 -10.86
C ILE A 56 -7.63 5.70 -9.93
N TYR A 57 -7.17 4.84 -9.02
CA TYR A 57 -7.99 4.18 -8.01
C TYR A 57 -7.63 4.60 -6.58
N GLU A 58 -6.75 5.60 -6.41
CA GLU A 58 -6.58 6.19 -5.08
C GLU A 58 -7.83 7.01 -4.76
N ASP A 59 -8.57 6.55 -3.76
CA ASP A 59 -9.80 7.19 -3.31
C ASP A 59 -9.44 8.54 -2.65
N PRO A 60 -9.96 9.67 -3.13
CA PRO A 60 -9.85 10.93 -2.41
C PRO A 60 -10.81 10.88 -1.21
N HIS A 61 -10.38 10.22 -0.14
CA HIS A 61 -11.08 10.25 1.15
C HIS A 61 -11.12 11.67 1.73
#